data_AF-A0A4V2G6R2-F1
#
_entry.id   AF-A0A4V2G6R2-F1
#
_cell.length_a   1.000
_cell.length_b   1.000
_cell.length_c   1.000
_cell.angle_alpha   90.00
_cell.angle_beta   90.00
_cell.angle_gamma   90.00
#
_symmetry.space_group_name_H-M   'P 1'
#
loop_
_entity.id
_entity.type
_entity.pdbx_description
1 polymer ?
#
loop_
_entity_poly.entity_id
_entity_poly.type
_entity_poly.pdbx_seq_one_letter_code
_entity_poly.pdbx_strand_id
1 'polypeptide(L)'
;MQRRTVVAIAATVTAAGAAVAFTLPSMAGTNTSPGAAPRTTSRVAPQLLAAMKRDLGVDAGQATAMVQRAKWASGVTAQLRTEAGSTWAGSWLTDGGMTLNVAVTDPAMAARARAAGATAKVVDRSAAQLDTAKKALDAAATRADRALPGWYVDVASNKIAVQALPGEADQARDLAEDAGLPADAVKVVEAKARPKPLADVIGGQPYFISVAGGTGRCSIGFAVEGGFLTAGHCGKRGDDTADLNQQPAGETVASVFPGNADLGVVRVDNADTFQPFVDDFNGNALPVAGSAEAPVGAAVCRSGSTTGLRCGTILAKNQTVNYPEGAVTGLTRTDACAEGGDSGGPWLTGDQAQGVTSGGSGDCRVGGETFFQPVNEILQRTGVTLVTTGGAGGGAAPPAQGSDNPPANGGAQQGNDQGGAQQGDDEGGAQQGDDEGGAQQGADAGGQQDGDQQAGDGQQAGGQQAGDGQQQGNGNGGQRRHHR
;
A
#
# COMPACT_ATOMS: atom_id res chain seq x y z
N MET A 1 3.26 -4.90 54.47
CA MET A 1 2.22 -5.59 55.29
C MET A 1 0.93 -5.51 54.47
N GLN A 2 0.08 -6.54 54.28
CA GLN A 2 -0.01 -7.90 54.82
C GLN A 2 -0.05 -8.96 53.69
N ARG A 3 0.12 -10.25 54.02
CA ARG A 3 -0.15 -11.41 53.15
C ARG A 3 -1.51 -12.04 53.51
N ARG A 4 -2.22 -12.63 52.53
CA ARG A 4 -3.05 -13.88 52.57
C ARG A 4 -3.99 -13.92 51.35
N THR A 5 -3.75 -14.75 50.32
CA THR A 5 -4.14 -16.17 50.13
C THR A 5 -5.65 -16.45 50.03
N VAL A 6 -6.10 -16.85 48.84
CA VAL A 6 -7.35 -17.60 48.55
C VAL A 6 -6.95 -18.67 47.51
N VAL A 7 -6.69 -19.91 47.93
CA VAL A 7 -7.59 -21.09 47.86
C VAL A 7 -7.93 -21.50 46.43
N ALA A 8 -7.38 -22.65 46.02
CA ALA A 8 -7.77 -23.39 44.82
C ALA A 8 -8.87 -24.40 45.15
N ILE A 9 -9.77 -24.67 44.20
CA ILE A 9 -10.71 -25.79 44.25
C ILE A 9 -10.53 -26.61 42.98
N ALA A 10 -10.13 -27.87 43.13
CA ALA A 10 -10.09 -28.86 42.07
C ALA A 10 -11.39 -29.67 42.07
N ALA A 11 -11.94 -29.96 40.88
CA ALA A 11 -13.09 -30.83 40.71
C ALA A 11 -12.64 -32.14 40.04
N THR A 12 -12.51 -33.20 40.83
CA THR A 12 -12.30 -34.57 40.34
C THR A 12 -13.64 -35.24 40.04
N VAL A 13 -13.80 -35.77 38.82
CA VAL A 13 -14.88 -36.71 38.48
C VAL A 13 -14.26 -38.03 38.05
N THR A 14 -14.69 -39.12 38.69
CA THR A 14 -14.24 -40.49 38.43
C THR A 14 -15.41 -41.46 38.51
N ALA A 15 -15.23 -42.64 37.91
CA ALA A 15 -16.18 -43.75 37.77
C ALA A 15 -17.21 -43.59 36.63
N ALA A 16 -17.62 -44.65 35.91
CA ALA A 16 -17.25 -46.06 36.01
C ALA A 16 -17.13 -46.71 34.62
N GLY A 17 -16.32 -47.76 34.49
CA GLY A 17 -16.28 -48.60 33.29
C GLY A 17 -17.25 -49.76 33.38
N ALA A 18 -17.78 -50.19 32.22
CA ALA A 18 -18.50 -51.45 32.07
C ALA A 18 -17.90 -52.21 30.87
N ALA A 19 -17.40 -53.42 31.11
CA ALA A 19 -16.86 -54.28 30.07
C ALA A 19 -17.98 -55.13 29.46
N VAL A 20 -18.08 -55.14 28.13
CA VAL A 20 -18.95 -56.06 27.39
C VAL A 20 -18.08 -56.95 26.52
N ALA A 21 -18.02 -58.23 26.86
CA ALA A 21 -17.32 -59.23 26.06
C ALA A 21 -18.23 -59.74 24.94
N PHE A 22 -17.87 -59.46 23.69
CA PHE A 22 -18.46 -60.09 22.51
C PHE A 22 -17.50 -61.12 21.93
N THR A 23 -17.87 -62.40 21.99
CA THR A 23 -17.21 -63.50 21.30
C THR A 23 -17.92 -63.81 19.99
N LEU A 24 -17.26 -63.60 18.84
CA LEU A 24 -17.69 -64.06 17.51
C LEU A 24 -16.45 -64.22 16.57
N PRO A 25 -16.56 -64.91 15.42
CA PRO A 25 -15.75 -66.12 15.21
C PRO A 25 -14.53 -65.95 14.30
N SER A 26 -13.65 -66.96 14.32
CA SER A 26 -12.52 -67.11 13.41
C SER A 26 -12.93 -67.07 11.95
N MET A 27 -12.34 -66.16 11.18
CA MET A 27 -12.29 -66.20 9.72
C MET A 27 -10.82 -66.17 9.27
N ALA A 28 -10.48 -67.06 8.34
CA ALA A 28 -9.11 -67.27 7.92
C ALA A 28 -8.65 -66.27 6.86
N GLY A 29 -7.39 -65.83 6.98
CA GLY A 29 -6.50 -65.57 5.84
C GLY A 29 -6.90 -64.52 4.81
N THR A 30 -6.57 -63.25 5.09
CA THR A 30 -5.91 -62.39 4.08
C THR A 30 -4.79 -61.60 4.76
N ASN A 31 -3.53 -61.89 4.41
CA ASN A 31 -2.38 -61.11 4.86
C ASN A 31 -2.32 -59.79 4.10
N THR A 32 -3.22 -58.86 4.41
CA THR A 32 -3.08 -57.47 4.02
C THR A 32 -1.99 -56.86 4.89
N SER A 33 -0.75 -56.97 4.41
CA SER A 33 0.39 -56.25 4.97
C SER A 33 -0.02 -54.78 5.13
N PRO A 34 0.13 -54.14 6.30
CA PRO A 34 -0.18 -52.73 6.45
C PRO A 34 0.69 -51.97 5.46
N GLY A 35 0.06 -51.48 4.38
CA GLY A 35 0.74 -50.73 3.35
C GLY A 35 1.39 -49.54 4.01
N ALA A 36 2.71 -49.59 4.19
CA ALA A 36 3.45 -48.48 4.77
C ALA A 36 3.11 -47.24 3.96
N ALA A 37 2.41 -46.29 4.59
CA ALA A 37 2.05 -45.02 3.97
C ALA A 37 3.31 -44.49 3.29
N PRO A 38 3.24 -44.13 1.99
CA PRO A 38 4.44 -43.81 1.23
C PRO A 38 5.17 -42.71 1.96
N ARG A 39 6.32 -43.05 2.56
CA ARG A 39 7.15 -42.08 3.27
C ARG A 39 7.36 -40.94 2.30
N THR A 40 6.87 -39.77 2.64
CA THR A 40 7.07 -38.55 1.86
C THR A 40 8.56 -38.21 1.96
N THR A 41 9.35 -38.88 1.11
CA THR A 41 10.72 -38.47 0.79
C THR A 41 10.66 -36.97 0.57
N SER A 42 11.48 -36.22 1.31
CA SER A 42 11.45 -34.75 1.39
C SER A 42 11.85 -34.13 0.04
N ARG A 43 11.01 -34.32 -0.99
CA ARG A 43 11.23 -33.88 -2.37
C ARG A 43 11.06 -32.37 -2.43
N VAL A 44 12.03 -31.72 -3.06
CA VAL A 44 11.95 -30.31 -3.43
C VAL A 44 10.83 -30.16 -4.46
N ALA A 45 10.01 -29.11 -4.35
CA ALA A 45 8.93 -28.85 -5.28
C ALA A 45 9.48 -28.68 -6.72
N PRO A 46 8.86 -29.29 -7.76
CA PRO A 46 9.35 -29.19 -9.15
C PRO A 46 9.50 -27.74 -9.64
N GLN A 47 8.60 -26.85 -9.21
CA GLN A 47 8.63 -25.42 -9.54
C GLN A 47 9.87 -24.72 -8.94
N LEU A 48 10.23 -25.07 -7.70
CA LEU A 48 11.43 -24.56 -7.04
C LEU A 48 12.71 -25.10 -7.71
N LEU A 49 12.73 -26.37 -8.14
CA LEU A 49 13.86 -26.92 -8.91
C LEU A 49 14.01 -26.23 -10.27
N ALA A 50 12.90 -25.90 -10.95
CA ALA A 50 12.92 -25.16 -12.20
C ALA A 50 13.44 -23.72 -12.00
N ALA A 51 13.03 -23.04 -10.93
CA ALA A 51 13.54 -21.71 -10.56
C ALA A 51 15.04 -21.77 -10.22
N MET A 52 15.48 -22.70 -9.36
CA MET A 52 16.91 -22.87 -9.04
C MET A 52 17.76 -23.16 -10.29
N LYS A 53 17.26 -23.94 -11.25
CA LYS A 53 17.95 -24.14 -12.53
C LYS A 53 18.08 -22.85 -13.34
N ARG A 54 17.00 -22.07 -13.45
CA ARG A 54 16.97 -20.79 -14.17
C ARG A 54 17.91 -19.76 -13.54
N ASP A 55 17.87 -19.64 -12.21
CA ASP A 55 18.47 -18.52 -11.47
C ASP A 55 19.90 -18.79 -11.00
N LEU A 56 20.22 -20.06 -10.69
CA LEU A 56 21.54 -20.46 -10.17
C LEU A 56 22.36 -21.27 -11.19
N GLY A 57 21.80 -21.59 -12.35
CA GLY A 57 22.49 -22.34 -13.41
C GLY A 57 22.74 -23.83 -13.12
N VAL A 58 22.10 -24.39 -12.09
CA VAL A 58 22.31 -25.77 -11.62
C VAL A 58 21.34 -26.77 -12.22
N ASP A 59 21.72 -28.05 -12.30
CA ASP A 59 20.79 -29.12 -12.65
C ASP A 59 19.85 -29.51 -11.48
N ALA A 60 18.82 -30.32 -11.76
CA ALA A 60 17.82 -30.70 -10.76
C ALA A 60 18.38 -31.58 -9.62
N GLY A 61 19.44 -32.36 -9.89
CA GLY A 61 20.16 -33.16 -8.89
C GLY A 61 21.01 -32.27 -7.99
N GLN A 62 21.75 -31.34 -8.57
CA GLN A 62 22.51 -30.30 -7.86
C GLN A 62 21.58 -29.44 -6.97
N ALA A 63 20.49 -28.89 -7.52
CA ALA A 63 19.50 -28.14 -6.75
C ALA A 63 18.90 -28.94 -5.59
N THR A 64 18.58 -30.23 -5.83
CA THR A 64 18.13 -31.13 -4.75
C THR A 64 19.20 -31.31 -3.68
N ALA A 65 20.46 -31.54 -4.07
CA ALA A 65 21.58 -31.69 -3.14
C ALA A 65 21.82 -30.43 -2.29
N MET A 66 21.74 -29.23 -2.90
CA MET A 66 21.82 -27.95 -2.19
C MET A 66 20.74 -27.80 -1.12
N VAL A 67 19.48 -28.12 -1.43
CA VAL A 67 18.37 -28.02 -0.46
C VAL A 67 18.53 -29.03 0.69
N GLN A 68 18.92 -30.28 0.39
CA GLN A 68 19.16 -31.27 1.46
C GLN A 68 20.37 -30.88 2.31
N ARG A 69 21.44 -30.34 1.72
CA ARG A 69 22.62 -29.86 2.45
C ARG A 69 22.28 -28.67 3.33
N ALA A 70 21.51 -27.70 2.83
CA ALA A 70 21.04 -26.57 3.62
C ALA A 70 20.21 -27.04 4.84
N LYS A 71 19.31 -28.02 4.64
CA LYS A 71 18.53 -28.63 5.74
C LYS A 71 19.42 -29.30 6.80
N TRP A 72 20.41 -30.10 6.39
CA TRP A 72 21.40 -30.69 7.29
C TRP A 72 22.20 -29.62 8.03
N ALA A 73 22.68 -28.61 7.30
CA ALA A 73 23.52 -27.55 7.83
C ALA A 73 22.77 -26.70 8.87
N SER A 74 21.48 -26.40 8.66
CA SER A 74 20.64 -25.73 9.65
C SER A 74 20.49 -26.55 10.94
N GLY A 75 20.34 -27.87 10.84
CA GLY A 75 20.29 -28.77 12.00
C GLY A 75 21.59 -28.76 12.81
N VAL A 76 22.73 -28.96 12.13
CA VAL A 76 24.06 -28.92 12.76
C VAL A 76 24.35 -27.52 13.36
N THR A 77 23.97 -26.46 12.66
CA THR A 77 24.11 -25.06 13.13
C THR A 77 23.31 -24.81 14.40
N ALA A 78 22.05 -25.26 14.47
CA ALA A 78 21.21 -25.07 15.64
C ALA A 78 21.78 -25.80 16.88
N GLN A 79 22.29 -27.02 16.69
CA GLN A 79 22.98 -27.77 17.74
C GLN A 79 24.25 -27.04 18.20
N LEU A 80 25.18 -26.75 17.29
CA LEU A 80 26.47 -26.13 17.63
C LEU A 80 26.32 -24.73 18.24
N ARG A 81 25.31 -23.94 17.80
CA ARG A 81 24.98 -22.65 18.42
C ARG A 81 24.52 -22.80 19.88
N THR A 82 23.76 -23.85 20.17
CA THR A 82 23.28 -24.16 21.52
C THR A 82 24.44 -24.63 22.41
N GLU A 83 25.32 -25.48 21.89
CA GLU A 83 26.52 -25.96 22.61
C GLU A 83 27.56 -24.85 22.85
N ALA A 84 27.80 -23.98 21.86
CA ALA A 84 28.81 -22.92 21.94
C ALA A 84 28.40 -21.74 22.84
N GLY A 85 27.10 -21.49 23.01
CA GLY A 85 26.59 -20.39 23.84
C GLY A 85 27.18 -19.03 23.44
N SER A 86 27.81 -18.34 24.38
CA SER A 86 28.46 -17.04 24.18
C SER A 86 29.68 -17.08 23.25
N THR A 87 30.25 -18.25 22.96
CA THR A 87 31.40 -18.42 22.07
C THR A 87 31.00 -18.58 20.59
N TRP A 88 29.70 -18.67 20.29
CA TRP A 88 29.19 -18.72 18.92
C TRP A 88 29.50 -17.43 18.15
N ALA A 89 30.08 -17.53 16.95
CA ALA A 89 30.40 -16.38 16.10
C ALA A 89 29.73 -16.41 14.70
N GLY A 90 29.01 -17.48 14.36
CA GLY A 90 28.18 -17.56 13.16
C GLY A 90 28.46 -18.79 12.29
N SER A 91 27.73 -18.91 11.19
CA SER A 91 27.85 -20.02 10.24
C SER A 91 27.37 -19.61 8.86
N TRP A 92 27.98 -20.17 7.82
CA TRP A 92 27.61 -19.93 6.43
C TRP A 92 27.97 -21.15 5.58
N LEU A 93 27.41 -21.22 4.37
CA LEU A 93 27.77 -22.24 3.38
C LEU A 93 28.76 -21.67 2.36
N THR A 94 29.73 -22.47 1.93
CA THR A 94 30.60 -22.21 0.76
C THR A 94 30.41 -23.31 -0.29
N ASP A 95 31.14 -23.20 -1.40
CA ASP A 95 31.26 -24.27 -2.41
C ASP A 95 29.90 -24.67 -3.01
N GLY A 96 29.17 -23.68 -3.52
CA GLY A 96 27.83 -23.88 -4.09
C GLY A 96 26.78 -24.33 -3.07
N GLY A 97 26.97 -24.03 -1.78
CA GLY A 97 26.08 -24.48 -0.70
C GLY A 97 26.48 -25.81 -0.06
N MET A 98 27.61 -26.40 -0.45
CA MET A 98 27.97 -27.78 -0.08
C MET A 98 28.79 -27.90 1.21
N THR A 99 29.53 -26.86 1.61
CA THR A 99 30.43 -26.88 2.78
C THR A 99 29.90 -25.96 3.88
N LEU A 100 29.53 -26.53 5.04
CA LEU A 100 29.21 -25.73 6.23
C LEU A 100 30.48 -25.22 6.89
N ASN A 101 30.58 -23.91 7.04
CA ASN A 101 31.59 -23.24 7.85
C ASN A 101 30.94 -22.77 9.17
N VAL A 102 31.67 -22.92 10.28
CA VAL A 102 31.24 -22.48 11.61
C VAL A 102 32.35 -21.65 12.24
N ALA A 103 32.02 -20.43 12.66
CA ALA A 103 32.90 -19.55 13.40
C ALA A 103 32.57 -19.61 14.90
N VAL A 104 33.62 -19.72 15.72
CA VAL A 104 33.54 -19.68 17.20
C VAL A 104 34.73 -18.90 17.76
N THR A 105 34.61 -18.35 18.96
CA THR A 105 35.73 -17.71 19.67
C THR A 105 36.56 -18.69 20.49
N ASP A 106 36.00 -19.87 20.82
CA ASP A 106 36.67 -20.92 21.59
C ASP A 106 37.25 -22.04 20.68
N PRO A 107 38.59 -22.27 20.68
CA PRO A 107 39.22 -23.39 20.00
C PRO A 107 38.65 -24.77 20.36
N ALA A 108 38.15 -25.00 21.58
CA ALA A 108 37.56 -26.27 21.97
C ALA A 108 36.24 -26.55 21.22
N MET A 109 35.41 -25.53 21.01
CA MET A 109 34.21 -25.64 20.16
C MET A 109 34.55 -25.85 18.68
N ALA A 110 35.71 -25.38 18.21
CA ALA A 110 36.16 -25.66 16.85
C ALA A 110 36.43 -27.16 16.60
N ALA A 111 36.81 -27.92 17.63
CA ALA A 111 36.91 -29.38 17.53
C ALA A 111 35.52 -30.05 17.42
N ARG A 112 34.53 -29.58 18.19
CA ARG A 112 33.13 -30.05 18.12
C ARG A 112 32.50 -29.78 16.76
N ALA A 113 32.67 -28.60 16.21
CA ALA A 113 32.19 -28.24 14.88
C ALA A 113 32.77 -29.15 13.78
N ARG A 114 34.08 -29.49 13.84
CA ARG A 114 34.69 -30.45 12.91
C ARG A 114 34.14 -31.87 13.08
N ALA A 115 33.92 -32.34 14.31
CA ALA A 115 33.30 -33.63 14.57
C ALA A 115 31.85 -33.72 14.04
N ALA A 116 31.12 -32.60 14.00
CA ALA A 116 29.81 -32.48 13.39
C ALA A 116 29.83 -32.32 11.85
N GLY A 117 31.00 -32.37 11.21
CA GLY A 117 31.16 -32.29 9.75
C GLY A 117 31.26 -30.87 9.18
N ALA A 118 31.50 -29.85 10.00
CA ALA A 118 31.70 -28.46 9.57
C ALA A 118 33.18 -28.05 9.52
N THR A 119 33.52 -27.13 8.62
CA THR A 119 34.79 -26.41 8.61
C THR A 119 34.79 -25.37 9.72
N ALA A 120 35.51 -25.62 10.80
CA ALA A 120 35.57 -24.72 11.94
C ALA A 120 36.66 -23.65 11.81
N LYS A 121 36.29 -22.39 12.02
CA LYS A 121 37.19 -21.23 12.13
C LYS A 121 37.15 -20.67 13.56
N VAL A 122 38.31 -20.39 14.12
CA VAL A 122 38.41 -19.58 15.35
C VAL A 122 38.51 -18.12 14.93
N VAL A 123 37.75 -17.24 15.58
CA VAL A 123 37.63 -15.82 15.24
C VAL A 123 37.58 -14.94 16.50
N ASP A 124 37.85 -13.65 16.37
CA ASP A 124 38.03 -12.74 17.51
C ASP A 124 36.70 -12.29 18.15
N ARG A 125 35.64 -12.12 17.34
CA ARG A 125 34.35 -11.57 17.80
C ARG A 125 33.26 -12.64 17.81
N SER A 126 32.53 -12.75 18.91
CA SER A 126 31.30 -13.55 18.97
C SER A 126 30.15 -12.86 18.22
N ALA A 127 29.10 -13.62 17.92
CA ALA A 127 27.90 -13.10 17.27
C ALA A 127 27.25 -12.00 18.13
N ALA A 128 27.27 -12.15 19.46
CA ALA A 128 26.75 -11.12 20.37
C ALA A 128 27.57 -9.81 20.33
N GLN A 129 28.88 -9.87 20.10
CA GLN A 129 29.72 -8.67 19.91
C GLN A 129 29.43 -8.01 18.57
N LEU A 130 29.25 -8.79 17.50
CA LEU A 130 28.86 -8.28 16.18
C LEU A 130 27.44 -7.68 16.18
N ASP A 131 26.48 -8.32 16.84
CA ASP A 131 25.12 -7.78 17.01
C ASP A 131 25.13 -6.47 17.81
N THR A 132 26.03 -6.34 18.80
CA THR A 132 26.22 -5.10 19.56
C THR A 132 26.81 -4.00 18.68
N ALA A 133 27.82 -4.31 17.87
CA ALA A 133 28.41 -3.37 16.92
C ALA A 133 27.40 -2.91 15.84
N LYS A 134 26.58 -3.83 15.31
CA LYS A 134 25.49 -3.47 14.38
C LYS A 134 24.48 -2.52 15.04
N LYS A 135 24.10 -2.77 16.29
CA LYS A 135 23.16 -1.90 17.04
C LYS A 135 23.72 -0.50 17.31
N ALA A 136 25.03 -0.36 17.52
CA ALA A 136 25.66 0.96 17.63
C ALA A 136 25.52 1.73 16.30
N LEU A 137 25.74 1.05 15.17
CA LEU A 137 25.59 1.61 13.83
C LEU A 137 24.11 1.95 13.51
N ASP A 138 23.18 1.06 13.86
CA ASP A 138 21.72 1.29 13.78
C ASP A 138 21.27 2.53 14.57
N ALA A 139 21.96 2.86 15.68
CA ALA A 139 21.65 3.99 16.55
C ALA A 139 22.35 5.30 16.16
N ALA A 140 23.49 5.23 15.47
CA ALA A 140 24.23 6.39 14.97
C ALA A 140 23.64 6.96 13.66
N ALA A 141 23.04 6.11 12.83
CA ALA A 141 22.56 6.48 11.49
C ALA A 141 21.54 7.63 11.50
N THR A 142 21.83 8.68 10.73
CA THR A 142 21.02 9.89 10.59
C THR A 142 20.12 9.85 9.34
N ARG A 143 19.49 10.98 8.99
CA ARG A 143 18.79 11.13 7.70
C ARG A 143 19.74 11.12 6.51
N ALA A 144 20.97 11.63 6.65
CA ALA A 144 21.95 11.67 5.56
C ALA A 144 22.45 10.27 5.18
N ASP A 145 22.58 9.40 6.18
CA ASP A 145 23.06 8.01 6.05
C ASP A 145 22.06 7.08 5.35
N ARG A 146 20.81 7.53 5.16
CA ARG A 146 19.83 6.84 4.30
C ARG A 146 20.22 6.81 2.82
N ALA A 147 21.26 7.55 2.43
CA ALA A 147 21.87 7.38 1.12
C ALA A 147 22.58 6.02 0.99
N LEU A 148 23.18 5.50 2.07
CA LEU A 148 23.91 4.24 2.03
C LEU A 148 22.97 3.06 1.74
N PRO A 149 23.32 2.15 0.81
CA PRO A 149 22.53 0.96 0.49
C PRO A 149 22.18 0.03 1.67
N GLY A 150 22.91 0.08 2.79
CA GLY A 150 22.60 -0.66 4.02
C GLY A 150 23.83 -1.17 4.77
N TRP A 151 23.63 -1.93 5.85
CA TRP A 151 24.71 -2.56 6.62
C TRP A 151 24.26 -3.84 7.33
N TYR A 152 25.19 -4.79 7.52
CA TYR A 152 24.89 -6.12 8.05
C TYR A 152 26.08 -6.76 8.79
N VAL A 153 25.80 -7.79 9.61
CA VAL A 153 26.84 -8.63 10.24
C VAL A 153 27.35 -9.65 9.22
N ASP A 154 28.62 -9.54 8.83
CA ASP A 154 29.27 -10.49 7.94
C ASP A 154 30.02 -11.56 8.75
N VAL A 155 29.32 -12.66 9.03
CA VAL A 155 29.85 -13.79 9.81
C VAL A 155 31.05 -14.48 9.14
N ALA A 156 31.17 -14.41 7.81
CA ALA A 156 32.23 -15.09 7.06
C ALA A 156 33.59 -14.37 7.18
N SER A 157 33.57 -13.05 7.35
CA SER A 157 34.74 -12.19 7.58
C SER A 157 34.85 -11.65 9.02
N ASN A 158 33.91 -12.01 9.90
CA ASN A 158 33.85 -11.63 11.32
C ASN A 158 33.84 -10.10 11.55
N LYS A 159 33.11 -9.37 10.69
CA LYS A 159 33.07 -7.89 10.62
C LYS A 159 31.65 -7.38 10.40
N ILE A 160 31.44 -6.09 10.63
CA ILE A 160 30.29 -5.35 10.12
C ILE A 160 30.59 -4.91 8.69
N ALA A 161 29.71 -5.26 7.76
CA ALA A 161 29.74 -4.79 6.39
C ALA A 161 28.86 -3.55 6.28
N VAL A 162 29.42 -2.42 5.83
CA VAL A 162 28.67 -1.21 5.46
C VAL A 162 28.69 -1.09 3.95
N GLN A 163 27.53 -0.97 3.33
CA GLN A 163 27.41 -0.93 1.88
C GLN A 163 27.45 0.52 1.39
N ALA A 164 28.16 0.75 0.28
CA ALA A 164 28.28 2.03 -0.41
C ALA A 164 28.07 1.85 -1.92
N LEU A 165 27.61 2.88 -2.62
CA LEU A 165 27.70 2.89 -4.09
C LEU A 165 29.14 3.17 -4.56
N PRO A 166 29.46 2.93 -5.85
CA PRO A 166 30.73 3.35 -6.43
C PRO A 166 31.01 4.84 -6.19
N GLY A 167 32.09 5.14 -5.46
CA GLY A 167 32.49 6.50 -5.08
C GLY A 167 31.94 7.01 -3.73
N GLU A 168 31.00 6.32 -3.09
CA GLU A 168 30.42 6.72 -1.78
C GLU A 168 31.09 6.02 -0.58
N ALA A 169 32.31 5.50 -0.76
CA ALA A 169 32.98 4.65 0.23
C ALA A 169 33.36 5.37 1.53
N ASP A 170 33.56 6.68 1.50
CA ASP A 170 33.96 7.47 2.67
C ASP A 170 32.78 7.69 3.62
N GLN A 171 31.57 7.96 3.11
CA GLN A 171 30.35 8.05 3.93
C GLN A 171 30.10 6.75 4.74
N ALA A 172 30.42 5.59 4.15
CA ALA A 172 30.32 4.30 4.83
C ALA A 172 31.40 4.08 5.94
N ARG A 173 32.48 4.86 5.91
CA ARG A 173 33.50 4.91 6.98
C ARG A 173 33.08 5.90 8.06
N ASP A 174 32.67 7.10 7.67
CA ASP A 174 32.23 8.17 8.58
C ASP A 174 31.14 7.66 9.54
N LEU A 175 30.09 7.02 9.01
CA LEU A 175 29.03 6.41 9.83
C LEU A 175 29.55 5.32 10.80
N ALA A 176 30.59 4.58 10.43
CA ALA A 176 31.18 3.57 11.28
C ALA A 176 32.07 4.17 12.38
N GLU A 177 32.75 5.29 12.09
CA GLU A 177 33.52 6.07 13.07
C GLU A 177 32.60 6.80 14.06
N ASP A 178 31.50 7.40 13.59
CA ASP A 178 30.44 7.99 14.41
C ASP A 178 29.75 6.96 15.31
N ALA A 179 29.58 5.73 14.83
CA ALA A 179 29.12 4.59 15.63
C ALA A 179 30.16 4.05 16.62
N GLY A 180 31.37 4.62 16.66
CA GLY A 180 32.46 4.22 17.55
C GLY A 180 33.05 2.84 17.23
N LEU A 181 32.88 2.34 16.01
CA LEU A 181 33.38 1.03 15.61
C LEU A 181 34.87 1.10 15.23
N PRO A 182 35.74 0.22 15.75
CA PRO A 182 37.13 0.21 15.34
C PRO A 182 37.25 -0.25 13.88
N ALA A 183 38.19 0.33 13.14
CA ALA A 183 38.36 0.07 11.70
C ALA A 183 38.58 -1.41 11.36
N ASP A 184 39.11 -2.22 12.28
CA ASP A 184 39.29 -3.67 12.09
C ASP A 184 37.99 -4.48 12.31
N ALA A 185 36.96 -3.90 12.93
CA ALA A 185 35.63 -4.50 13.02
C ALA A 185 34.77 -4.27 11.76
N VAL A 186 35.20 -3.40 10.85
CA VAL A 186 34.37 -2.90 9.75
C VAL A 186 34.97 -3.29 8.39
N LYS A 187 34.12 -3.42 7.38
CA LYS A 187 34.49 -3.42 5.96
C LYS A 187 33.47 -2.64 5.15
N VAL A 188 33.94 -1.85 4.18
CA VAL A 188 33.07 -1.26 3.16
C VAL A 188 32.85 -2.28 2.05
N VAL A 189 31.62 -2.42 1.58
CA VAL A 189 31.22 -3.33 0.50
C VAL A 189 30.54 -2.51 -0.60
N GLU A 190 31.06 -2.57 -1.82
CA GLU A 190 30.40 -1.90 -2.94
C GLU A 190 29.08 -2.62 -3.30
N ALA A 191 27.99 -1.85 -3.33
CA ALA A 191 26.69 -2.29 -3.81
C ALA A 191 26.41 -1.70 -5.19
N LYS A 192 25.83 -2.51 -6.08
CA LYS A 192 25.59 -2.13 -7.48
C LYS A 192 24.48 -1.09 -7.67
N ALA A 193 23.55 -1.00 -6.71
CA ALA A 193 22.41 -0.09 -6.70
C ALA A 193 21.91 0.08 -5.26
N ARG A 194 21.15 1.16 -5.00
CA ARG A 194 20.42 1.33 -3.74
C ARG A 194 19.20 0.39 -3.75
N PRO A 195 18.91 -0.35 -2.67
CA PRO A 195 17.64 -1.09 -2.55
C PRO A 195 16.44 -0.14 -2.61
N LYS A 196 15.39 -0.56 -3.31
CA LYS A 196 14.05 0.06 -3.28
C LYS A 196 13.02 -0.98 -2.82
N PRO A 197 11.91 -0.57 -2.19
CA PRO A 197 10.72 -1.42 -2.07
C PRO A 197 10.30 -1.96 -3.46
N LEU A 198 9.85 -3.21 -3.50
CA LEU A 198 9.32 -3.81 -4.73
C LEU A 198 7.78 -3.70 -4.71
N ALA A 199 7.28 -2.47 -4.86
CA ALA A 199 5.87 -2.15 -4.86
C ALA A 199 5.47 -1.50 -6.18
N ASP A 200 4.46 -2.06 -6.85
CA ASP A 200 3.90 -1.49 -8.08
C ASP A 200 2.92 -0.36 -7.78
N VAL A 201 2.83 0.60 -8.70
CA VAL A 201 1.81 1.67 -8.67
C VAL A 201 0.64 1.24 -9.55
N ILE A 202 -0.47 0.87 -8.91
CA ILE A 202 -1.68 0.31 -9.55
C ILE A 202 -2.89 1.20 -9.20
N GLY A 203 -3.72 1.51 -10.20
CA GLY A 203 -4.94 2.30 -9.99
C GLY A 203 -5.96 1.61 -9.08
N GLY A 204 -6.64 2.38 -8.23
CA GLY A 204 -7.63 1.92 -7.25
C GLY A 204 -7.03 1.55 -5.88
N GLN A 205 -5.75 1.17 -5.80
CA GLN A 205 -5.10 0.74 -4.56
C GLN A 205 -4.93 1.89 -3.54
N PRO A 206 -4.93 1.59 -2.22
CA PRO A 206 -4.80 2.63 -1.20
C PRO A 206 -3.40 3.23 -1.18
N TYR A 207 -3.34 4.54 -0.97
CA TYR A 207 -2.13 5.23 -0.51
C TYR A 207 -2.49 6.16 0.65
N PHE A 208 -1.48 6.52 1.44
CA PHE A 208 -1.64 7.30 2.65
C PHE A 208 -0.92 8.65 2.54
N ILE A 209 -1.48 9.69 3.15
CA ILE A 209 -0.94 11.05 3.13
C ILE A 209 -0.69 11.50 4.58
N SER A 210 0.50 12.01 4.84
CA SER A 210 0.84 12.64 6.12
C SER A 210 0.18 14.02 6.18
N VAL A 211 -0.88 14.15 6.96
CA VAL A 211 -1.64 15.42 7.10
C VAL A 211 -1.54 15.98 8.51
N ALA A 212 -1.80 17.28 8.66
CA ALA A 212 -1.75 17.92 9.98
C ALA A 212 -2.77 17.28 10.95
N GLY A 213 -2.26 16.53 11.94
CA GLY A 213 -3.07 15.85 12.95
C GLY A 213 -3.38 14.36 12.69
N GLY A 214 -2.86 13.76 11.61
CA GLY A 214 -3.05 12.33 11.36
C GLY A 214 -2.59 11.83 10.00
N THR A 215 -3.21 10.77 9.52
CA THR A 215 -2.92 10.16 8.22
C THR A 215 -4.22 10.05 7.42
N GLY A 216 -4.27 10.68 6.25
CA GLY A 216 -5.36 10.50 5.30
C GLY A 216 -5.19 9.20 4.50
N ARG A 217 -6.30 8.57 4.09
CA ARG A 217 -6.29 7.48 3.10
C ARG A 217 -7.05 7.93 1.87
N CYS A 218 -6.40 7.85 0.72
CA CYS A 218 -7.04 7.96 -0.59
C CYS A 218 -6.70 6.74 -1.44
N SER A 219 -7.26 6.68 -2.65
CA SER A 219 -6.97 5.66 -3.65
C SER A 219 -6.13 6.27 -4.77
N ILE A 220 -5.14 5.52 -5.24
CA ILE A 220 -4.35 5.85 -6.44
C ILE A 220 -5.32 5.94 -7.61
N GLY A 221 -5.24 6.99 -8.43
CA GLY A 221 -6.04 7.14 -9.64
C GLY A 221 -5.46 6.31 -10.78
N PHE A 222 -4.62 6.94 -11.60
CA PHE A 222 -3.92 6.30 -12.71
C PHE A 222 -2.42 6.45 -12.57
N ALA A 223 -1.67 5.41 -12.94
CA ALA A 223 -0.23 5.49 -13.06
C ALA A 223 0.16 6.47 -14.19
N VAL A 224 1.14 7.31 -13.92
CA VAL A 224 1.76 8.24 -14.89
C VAL A 224 3.27 8.05 -14.86
N GLU A 225 3.98 8.56 -15.87
CA GLU A 225 5.45 8.54 -15.89
C GLU A 225 6.02 9.21 -14.62
N GLY A 226 6.62 8.42 -13.74
CA GLY A 226 7.21 8.88 -12.47
C GLY A 226 6.23 9.10 -11.31
N GLY A 227 4.96 8.65 -11.41
CA GLY A 227 4.01 8.89 -10.33
C GLY A 227 2.60 8.33 -10.55
N PHE A 228 1.61 8.96 -9.91
CA PHE A 228 0.20 8.72 -10.15
C PHE A 228 -0.67 9.97 -10.01
N LEU A 229 -1.82 9.94 -10.68
CA LEU A 229 -2.90 10.92 -10.52
C LEU A 229 -3.76 10.61 -9.30
N THR A 230 -4.31 11.64 -8.67
CA THR A 230 -5.23 11.54 -7.52
C THR A 230 -6.11 12.81 -7.46
N ALA A 231 -6.99 12.90 -6.47
CA ALA A 231 -7.73 14.12 -6.15
C ALA A 231 -6.84 15.12 -5.37
N GLY A 232 -7.10 16.41 -5.52
CA GLY A 232 -6.36 17.48 -4.86
C GLY A 232 -6.63 17.58 -3.37
N HIS A 233 -7.87 17.29 -2.94
CA HIS A 233 -8.25 17.31 -1.52
C HIS A 233 -7.52 16.26 -0.66
N CYS A 234 -6.92 15.23 -1.28
CA CYS A 234 -6.18 14.18 -0.58
C CYS A 234 -4.87 14.68 0.06
N GLY A 235 -4.25 15.73 -0.49
CA GLY A 235 -2.95 16.23 -0.04
C GLY A 235 -2.53 17.53 -0.72
N LYS A 236 -1.78 18.36 -0.01
CA LYS A 236 -1.22 19.61 -0.52
C LYS A 236 0.14 19.36 -1.17
N ARG A 237 0.56 20.28 -2.03
CA ARG A 237 1.91 20.24 -2.60
C ARG A 237 2.96 20.26 -1.49
N GLY A 238 3.84 19.26 -1.46
CA GLY A 238 4.85 19.05 -0.42
C GLY A 238 4.46 18.05 0.67
N ASP A 239 3.23 17.51 0.66
CA ASP A 239 2.83 16.47 1.63
C ASP A 239 3.45 15.11 1.24
N ASP A 240 4.16 14.51 2.21
CA ASP A 240 4.73 13.16 2.13
C ASP A 240 3.62 12.09 2.06
N THR A 241 3.83 11.08 1.21
CA THR A 241 2.93 9.94 1.00
C THR A 241 3.57 8.60 1.33
N ALA A 242 2.74 7.62 1.68
CA ALA A 242 3.16 6.26 2.01
C ALA A 242 2.33 5.19 1.29
N ASP A 243 2.94 4.03 1.05
CA ASP A 243 2.34 2.87 0.38
C ASP A 243 1.39 2.09 1.30
N LEU A 244 0.79 1.01 0.78
CA LEU A 244 -0.07 0.11 1.56
C LEU A 244 0.60 -0.52 2.81
N ASN A 245 1.94 -0.50 2.88
CA ASN A 245 2.77 -1.01 3.98
C ASN A 245 3.26 0.10 4.92
N GLN A 246 2.72 1.32 4.78
CA GLN A 246 3.14 2.54 5.49
C GLN A 246 4.63 2.89 5.32
N GLN A 247 5.26 2.46 4.22
CA GLN A 247 6.60 2.89 3.84
C GLN A 247 6.53 4.17 2.99
N PRO A 248 7.48 5.11 3.12
CA PRO A 248 7.52 6.30 2.28
C PRO A 248 7.49 5.92 0.79
N ALA A 249 6.53 6.48 0.04
CA ALA A 249 6.32 6.19 -1.38
C ALA A 249 6.69 7.38 -2.27
N GLY A 250 6.49 8.61 -1.78
CA GLY A 250 6.74 9.80 -2.59
C GLY A 250 6.09 11.06 -2.04
N GLU A 251 5.90 12.06 -2.89
CA GLU A 251 5.51 13.42 -2.53
C GLU A 251 4.39 13.94 -3.44
N THR A 252 3.42 14.66 -2.88
CA THR A 252 2.42 15.38 -3.69
C THR A 252 3.08 16.57 -4.40
N VAL A 253 3.22 16.52 -5.72
CA VAL A 253 3.94 17.53 -6.53
C VAL A 253 3.02 18.56 -7.20
N ALA A 254 1.75 18.21 -7.40
CA ALA A 254 0.70 19.12 -7.83
C ALA A 254 -0.57 18.84 -7.01
N SER A 255 -1.27 19.89 -6.62
CA SER A 255 -2.58 19.81 -5.96
C SER A 255 -3.34 21.11 -6.21
N VAL A 256 -4.62 20.99 -6.57
CA VAL A 256 -5.57 22.10 -6.69
C VAL A 256 -6.88 21.61 -6.07
N PHE A 257 -7.24 22.21 -4.93
CA PHE A 257 -8.53 22.05 -4.26
C PHE A 257 -8.71 23.14 -3.19
N PRO A 258 -9.90 23.74 -3.01
CA PRO A 258 -11.04 23.72 -3.93
C PRO A 258 -10.81 24.70 -5.10
N GLY A 259 -11.86 25.10 -5.82
CA GLY A 259 -11.82 26.16 -6.83
C GLY A 259 -12.15 25.66 -8.22
N ASN A 260 -11.20 25.77 -9.15
CA ASN A 260 -11.47 25.41 -10.56
C ASN A 260 -11.26 23.93 -10.90
N ALA A 261 -10.87 23.10 -9.92
CA ALA A 261 -10.66 21.66 -10.06
C ALA A 261 -10.53 20.99 -8.68
N ASP A 262 -10.53 19.66 -8.67
CA ASP A 262 -10.05 18.81 -7.58
C ASP A 262 -9.05 17.78 -8.15
N LEU A 263 -7.82 18.23 -8.41
CA LEU A 263 -6.77 17.41 -9.03
C LEU A 263 -5.49 17.38 -8.21
N GLY A 264 -4.82 16.23 -8.23
CA GLY A 264 -3.52 16.03 -7.60
C GLY A 264 -2.63 15.09 -8.41
N VAL A 265 -1.31 15.23 -8.22
CA VAL A 265 -0.28 14.33 -8.76
C VAL A 265 0.71 14.04 -7.64
N VAL A 266 0.97 12.75 -7.40
CA VAL A 266 2.01 12.26 -6.50
C VAL A 266 3.17 11.76 -7.35
N ARG A 267 4.38 12.28 -7.13
CA ARG A 267 5.61 11.71 -7.69
C ARG A 267 6.04 10.56 -6.79
N VAL A 268 6.37 9.41 -7.37
CA VAL A 268 6.78 8.20 -6.63
C VAL A 268 8.25 7.95 -6.89
N ASP A 269 9.06 8.01 -5.83
CA ASP A 269 10.52 7.99 -5.94
C ASP A 269 11.09 6.55 -5.95
N ASN A 270 10.29 5.53 -5.63
CA ASN A 270 10.74 4.17 -5.34
C ASN A 270 9.82 3.02 -5.82
N ALA A 271 8.97 3.25 -6.83
CA ALA A 271 8.14 2.20 -7.44
C ALA A 271 8.97 1.06 -8.05
N ASP A 272 8.44 -0.17 -8.06
CA ASP A 272 9.02 -1.23 -8.89
C ASP A 272 8.68 -1.02 -10.36
N THR A 273 7.38 -1.04 -10.68
CA THR A 273 6.83 -0.63 -11.97
C THR A 273 5.59 0.28 -11.81
N PHE A 274 5.32 1.07 -12.85
CA PHE A 274 4.07 1.82 -13.02
C PHE A 274 3.15 0.98 -13.91
N GLN A 275 1.99 0.56 -13.40
CA GLN A 275 1.16 -0.43 -14.07
C GLN A 275 0.07 0.23 -14.94
N PRO A 276 -0.10 -0.17 -16.21
CA PRO A 276 -1.12 0.35 -17.12
C PRO A 276 -2.50 -0.29 -16.87
N PHE A 277 -2.86 -0.50 -15.60
CA PHE A 277 -4.13 -1.11 -15.22
C PHE A 277 -4.63 -0.63 -13.85
N VAL A 278 -5.92 -0.89 -13.62
CA VAL A 278 -6.66 -0.62 -12.40
C VAL A 278 -7.02 -1.95 -11.72
N ASP A 279 -6.83 -2.02 -10.41
CA ASP A 279 -7.26 -3.13 -9.56
C ASP A 279 -8.78 -3.12 -9.42
N ASP A 280 -9.47 -4.22 -9.71
CA ASP A 280 -10.92 -4.33 -9.53
C ASP A 280 -11.35 -4.77 -8.12
N PHE A 281 -10.39 -5.12 -7.27
CA PHE A 281 -10.53 -5.74 -5.93
C PHE A 281 -11.16 -7.14 -5.91
N ASN A 282 -11.31 -7.79 -7.07
CA ASN A 282 -11.72 -9.20 -7.22
C ASN A 282 -10.61 -10.08 -7.83
N GLY A 283 -9.39 -9.54 -8.01
CA GLY A 283 -8.24 -10.24 -8.55
C GLY A 283 -8.01 -10.06 -10.05
N ASN A 284 -8.71 -9.11 -10.69
CA ASN A 284 -8.52 -8.77 -12.11
C ASN A 284 -7.81 -7.42 -12.26
N ALA A 285 -7.06 -7.29 -13.36
CA ALA A 285 -6.44 -6.05 -13.80
C ALA A 285 -7.25 -5.47 -14.97
N LEU A 286 -7.87 -4.31 -14.79
CA LEU A 286 -8.62 -3.62 -15.83
C LEU A 286 -7.66 -2.73 -16.64
N PRO A 287 -7.44 -2.99 -17.94
CA PRO A 287 -6.42 -2.31 -18.72
C PRO A 287 -6.74 -0.82 -18.94
N VAL A 288 -5.69 -0.01 -19.03
CA VAL A 288 -5.76 1.40 -19.42
C VAL A 288 -5.02 1.56 -20.75
N ALA A 289 -5.76 1.79 -21.83
CA ALA A 289 -5.20 1.97 -23.17
C ALA A 289 -5.07 3.45 -23.59
N GLY A 290 -5.87 4.33 -22.98
CA GLY A 290 -5.88 5.77 -23.31
C GLY A 290 -6.80 6.57 -22.40
N SER A 291 -7.17 7.77 -22.83
CA SER A 291 -8.06 8.69 -22.11
C SER A 291 -9.12 9.35 -23.01
N ALA A 292 -9.65 8.60 -23.98
CA ALA A 292 -10.75 9.08 -24.81
C ALA A 292 -12.00 9.33 -23.95
N GLU A 293 -12.49 10.57 -23.96
CA GLU A 293 -13.55 11.03 -23.05
C GLU A 293 -14.93 10.53 -23.49
N ALA A 294 -15.63 9.81 -22.61
CA ALA A 294 -16.94 9.26 -22.86
C ALA A 294 -18.06 10.32 -22.76
N PRO A 295 -19.11 10.29 -23.59
CA PRO A 295 -20.20 11.27 -23.56
C PRO A 295 -21.16 11.07 -22.37
N VAL A 296 -22.03 12.05 -22.12
CA VAL A 296 -23.18 11.89 -21.21
C VAL A 296 -24.06 10.74 -21.72
N GLY A 297 -24.55 9.90 -20.81
CA GLY A 297 -25.27 8.66 -21.10
C GLY A 297 -24.38 7.42 -21.27
N ALA A 298 -23.04 7.58 -21.31
CA ALA A 298 -22.14 6.44 -21.35
C ALA A 298 -22.04 5.72 -20.00
N ALA A 299 -21.87 4.39 -20.04
CA ALA A 299 -21.52 3.60 -18.88
C ALA A 299 -20.08 3.92 -18.42
N VAL A 300 -19.89 4.00 -17.11
CA VAL A 300 -18.59 4.29 -16.49
C VAL A 300 -18.45 3.52 -15.18
N CYS A 301 -17.24 3.04 -14.89
CA CYS A 301 -16.91 2.29 -13.68
C CYS A 301 -15.77 2.97 -12.92
N ARG A 302 -15.84 2.94 -11.59
CA ARG A 302 -14.81 3.46 -10.69
C ARG A 302 -14.14 2.36 -9.89
N SER A 303 -12.84 2.50 -9.62
CA SER A 303 -12.15 1.72 -8.59
C SER A 303 -11.66 2.61 -7.45
N GLY A 304 -11.31 2.00 -6.31
CA GLY A 304 -11.07 2.68 -5.05
C GLY A 304 -11.15 1.72 -3.86
N SER A 305 -10.26 1.96 -2.90
CA SER A 305 -9.87 1.08 -1.79
C SER A 305 -10.89 0.88 -0.67
N THR A 306 -12.05 1.54 -0.74
CA THR A 306 -13.13 1.36 0.24
C THR A 306 -14.22 0.44 -0.29
N THR A 307 -14.72 0.70 -1.50
CA THR A 307 -15.92 0.02 -2.01
C THR A 307 -15.70 -0.97 -3.15
N GLY A 308 -14.48 -1.07 -3.73
CA GLY A 308 -14.16 -2.01 -4.84
C GLY A 308 -14.98 -1.77 -6.12
N LEU A 309 -14.89 -2.63 -7.14
CA LEU A 309 -15.60 -2.48 -8.43
C LEU A 309 -17.03 -1.85 -8.37
N ARG A 310 -17.24 -0.56 -8.72
CA ARG A 310 -18.58 0.07 -8.87
C ARG A 310 -18.77 0.67 -10.25
N CYS A 311 -20.00 0.64 -10.77
CA CYS A 311 -20.35 1.16 -12.09
C CYS A 311 -21.68 1.92 -12.08
N GLY A 312 -21.85 2.76 -13.09
CA GLY A 312 -23.02 3.60 -13.31
C GLY A 312 -22.95 4.29 -14.68
N THR A 313 -23.54 5.47 -14.78
CA THR A 313 -23.74 6.26 -16.00
C THR A 313 -23.23 7.68 -15.81
N ILE A 314 -22.64 8.27 -16.85
CA ILE A 314 -22.34 9.72 -16.87
C ILE A 314 -23.64 10.50 -17.02
N LEU A 315 -24.01 11.30 -16.01
CA LEU A 315 -25.27 12.05 -15.96
C LEU A 315 -25.14 13.51 -16.41
N ALA A 316 -24.02 14.16 -16.10
CA ALA A 316 -23.74 15.55 -16.46
C ALA A 316 -22.23 15.83 -16.47
N LYS A 317 -21.82 16.85 -17.23
CA LYS A 317 -20.44 17.38 -17.28
C LYS A 317 -20.42 18.86 -16.93
N ASN A 318 -19.25 19.38 -16.59
CA ASN A 318 -19.05 20.76 -16.14
C ASN A 318 -19.93 21.13 -14.93
N GLN A 319 -20.11 20.16 -14.03
CA GLN A 319 -20.85 20.32 -12.79
C GLN A 319 -20.04 21.19 -11.82
N THR A 320 -20.74 22.11 -11.12
CA THR A 320 -20.20 22.74 -9.91
C THR A 320 -20.77 22.04 -8.68
N VAL A 321 -19.90 21.71 -7.72
CA VAL A 321 -20.23 21.09 -6.44
C VAL A 321 -19.73 21.98 -5.32
N ASN A 322 -20.56 22.21 -4.30
CA ASN A 322 -20.20 23.05 -3.15
C ASN A 322 -19.79 22.16 -1.98
N TYR A 323 -18.48 21.96 -1.79
CA TYR A 323 -17.93 21.27 -0.63
C TYR A 323 -17.79 22.23 0.56
N PRO A 324 -17.66 21.72 1.81
CA PRO A 324 -17.43 22.54 3.00
C PRO A 324 -16.20 23.47 2.90
N GLU A 325 -15.17 23.04 2.17
CA GLU A 325 -13.93 23.79 1.93
C GLU A 325 -14.10 24.88 0.86
N GLY A 326 -15.05 24.70 -0.07
CA GLY A 326 -15.35 25.63 -1.16
C GLY A 326 -15.98 24.95 -2.38
N ALA A 327 -16.40 25.77 -3.36
CA ALA A 327 -16.92 25.27 -4.62
C ALA A 327 -15.80 24.65 -5.48
N VAL A 328 -16.10 23.54 -6.16
CA VAL A 328 -15.28 22.94 -7.21
C VAL A 328 -16.09 22.90 -8.51
N THR A 329 -15.55 23.49 -9.57
CA THR A 329 -16.17 23.53 -10.92
C THR A 329 -15.60 22.45 -11.84
N GLY A 330 -16.27 22.18 -12.96
CA GLY A 330 -15.72 21.34 -14.05
C GLY A 330 -15.90 19.83 -13.88
N LEU A 331 -16.50 19.37 -12.77
CA LEU A 331 -16.64 17.95 -12.45
C LEU A 331 -17.63 17.23 -13.39
N THR A 332 -17.48 15.91 -13.49
CA THR A 332 -18.46 15.03 -14.15
C THR A 332 -19.27 14.27 -13.11
N ARG A 333 -20.60 14.31 -13.21
CA ARG A 333 -21.55 13.66 -12.29
C ARG A 333 -21.97 12.29 -12.79
N THR A 334 -22.09 11.33 -11.88
CA THR A 334 -22.52 9.95 -12.14
C THR A 334 -23.46 9.43 -11.05
N ASP A 335 -24.18 8.33 -11.32
CA ASP A 335 -25.01 7.56 -10.36
C ASP A 335 -24.29 6.35 -9.72
N ALA A 336 -22.99 6.17 -10.01
CA ALA A 336 -22.19 5.17 -9.31
C ALA A 336 -21.92 5.63 -7.87
N CYS A 337 -22.00 4.73 -6.90
CA CYS A 337 -21.71 5.03 -5.49
C CYS A 337 -20.20 5.04 -5.19
N ALA A 338 -19.81 5.79 -4.15
CA ALA A 338 -18.47 5.80 -3.56
C ALA A 338 -18.55 6.21 -2.07
N GLU A 339 -17.53 5.86 -1.29
CA GLU A 339 -17.44 6.16 0.15
C GLU A 339 -16.06 6.72 0.54
N GLY A 340 -15.91 7.18 1.78
CA GLY A 340 -14.69 7.81 2.29
C GLY A 340 -13.44 6.93 2.13
N GLY A 341 -12.46 7.43 1.35
CA GLY A 341 -11.24 6.72 0.98
C GLY A 341 -11.21 6.21 -0.47
N ASP A 342 -12.34 6.22 -1.17
CA ASP A 342 -12.40 6.04 -2.63
C ASP A 342 -11.94 7.28 -3.42
N SER A 343 -11.82 8.42 -2.75
CA SER A 343 -11.22 9.66 -3.26
C SER A 343 -9.89 9.42 -3.98
N GLY A 344 -9.69 10.09 -5.11
CA GLY A 344 -8.55 9.91 -6.00
C GLY A 344 -8.62 8.68 -6.91
N GLY A 345 -9.48 7.69 -6.62
CA GLY A 345 -9.58 6.45 -7.38
C GLY A 345 -10.05 6.64 -8.84
N PRO A 346 -9.66 5.74 -9.77
CA PRO A 346 -9.83 5.92 -11.21
C PRO A 346 -11.26 5.66 -11.68
N TRP A 347 -11.65 6.34 -12.76
CA TRP A 347 -12.87 6.14 -13.52
C TRP A 347 -12.55 5.68 -14.95
N LEU A 348 -13.16 4.58 -15.40
CA LEU A 348 -12.95 3.93 -16.70
C LEU A 348 -14.26 3.76 -17.47
N THR A 349 -14.21 3.99 -18.78
CA THR A 349 -15.22 3.50 -19.74
C THR A 349 -14.49 2.59 -20.72
N GLY A 350 -14.74 1.27 -20.63
CA GLY A 350 -13.88 0.28 -21.29
C GLY A 350 -12.46 0.33 -20.73
N ASP A 351 -11.48 0.54 -21.60
CA ASP A 351 -10.06 0.73 -21.27
C ASP A 351 -9.63 2.22 -21.29
N GLN A 352 -10.58 3.15 -21.38
CA GLN A 352 -10.31 4.58 -21.48
C GLN A 352 -10.49 5.28 -20.13
N ALA A 353 -9.42 5.89 -19.63
CA ALA A 353 -9.40 6.71 -18.43
C ALA A 353 -10.33 7.94 -18.59
N GLN A 354 -11.22 8.16 -17.63
CA GLN A 354 -12.19 9.25 -17.61
C GLN A 354 -11.84 10.30 -16.55
N GLY A 355 -11.40 9.89 -15.35
CA GLY A 355 -11.14 10.82 -14.26
C GLY A 355 -10.77 10.18 -12.92
N VAL A 356 -10.67 11.01 -11.89
CA VAL A 356 -10.39 10.60 -10.49
C VAL A 356 -11.53 11.04 -9.57
N THR A 357 -11.91 10.19 -8.60
CA THR A 357 -13.00 10.47 -7.66
C THR A 357 -12.73 11.73 -6.84
N SER A 358 -13.60 12.74 -6.96
CA SER A 358 -13.53 13.98 -6.18
C SER A 358 -14.38 13.87 -4.90
N GLY A 359 -15.62 13.41 -5.01
CA GLY A 359 -16.49 13.21 -3.86
C GLY A 359 -17.89 12.81 -4.28
N GLY A 360 -18.83 12.70 -3.34
CA GLY A 360 -20.19 12.27 -3.63
C GLY A 360 -21.16 12.49 -2.48
N SER A 361 -22.35 11.92 -2.63
CA SER A 361 -23.42 11.90 -1.62
C SER A 361 -24.13 10.55 -1.66
N GLY A 362 -24.67 10.10 -0.52
CA GLY A 362 -25.21 8.74 -0.37
C GLY A 362 -24.14 7.75 0.08
N ASP A 363 -24.37 6.45 -0.18
CA ASP A 363 -23.44 5.35 0.14
C ASP A 363 -23.64 4.16 -0.83
N CYS A 364 -22.82 3.11 -0.73
CA CYS A 364 -22.96 1.92 -1.56
C CYS A 364 -24.01 0.89 -1.07
N ARG A 365 -24.84 1.23 -0.08
CA ARG A 365 -26.00 0.44 0.37
C ARG A 365 -27.34 0.98 -0.16
N VAL A 366 -27.51 2.29 -0.22
CA VAL A 366 -28.74 2.95 -0.69
C VAL A 366 -28.59 3.63 -2.05
N GLY A 367 -27.38 3.73 -2.56
CA GLY A 367 -27.06 4.48 -3.78
C GLY A 367 -26.65 5.92 -3.47
N GLY A 368 -26.25 6.64 -4.52
CA GLY A 368 -25.70 7.98 -4.38
C GLY A 368 -25.37 8.64 -5.72
N GLU A 369 -24.90 9.89 -5.65
CA GLU A 369 -24.24 10.56 -6.77
C GLU A 369 -22.76 10.69 -6.46
N THR A 370 -21.89 10.38 -7.43
CA THR A 370 -20.45 10.61 -7.30
C THR A 370 -19.92 11.46 -8.45
N PHE A 371 -19.01 12.36 -8.11
CA PHE A 371 -18.38 13.33 -8.99
C PHE A 371 -16.91 12.98 -9.20
N PHE A 372 -16.44 13.06 -10.45
CA PHE A 372 -15.04 12.89 -10.78
C PHE A 372 -14.44 14.10 -11.50
N GLN A 373 -13.17 14.36 -11.23
CA GLN A 373 -12.35 15.34 -11.94
C GLN A 373 -11.87 14.71 -13.26
N PRO A 374 -12.18 15.29 -14.45
CA PRO A 374 -11.78 14.72 -15.74
C PRO A 374 -10.27 14.56 -15.90
N VAL A 375 -9.82 13.38 -16.31
CA VAL A 375 -8.39 13.01 -16.37
C VAL A 375 -7.61 13.89 -17.36
N ASN A 376 -8.21 14.21 -18.50
CA ASN A 376 -7.57 15.00 -19.55
C ASN A 376 -7.21 16.41 -19.09
N GLU A 377 -7.98 17.00 -18.18
CA GLU A 377 -7.65 18.30 -17.58
C GLU A 377 -6.40 18.19 -16.68
N ILE A 378 -6.27 17.11 -15.91
CA ILE A 378 -5.11 16.87 -15.03
C ILE A 378 -3.85 16.70 -15.87
N LEU A 379 -3.91 15.86 -16.91
CA LEU A 379 -2.80 15.62 -17.84
C LEU A 379 -2.36 16.94 -18.51
N GLN A 380 -3.31 17.73 -19.04
CA GLN A 380 -3.01 19.00 -19.70
C GLN A 380 -2.44 20.07 -18.74
N ARG A 381 -2.96 20.18 -17.51
CA ARG A 381 -2.53 21.20 -16.53
C ARG A 381 -1.19 20.88 -15.86
N THR A 382 -0.79 19.61 -15.82
CA THR A 382 0.41 19.16 -15.10
C THR A 382 1.53 18.66 -16.02
N GLY A 383 1.22 18.32 -17.27
CA GLY A 383 2.19 17.86 -18.27
C GLY A 383 2.69 16.43 -18.07
N VAL A 384 2.04 15.63 -17.22
CA VAL A 384 2.41 14.22 -17.00
C VAL A 384 1.79 13.30 -18.06
N THR A 385 2.48 12.21 -18.40
CA THR A 385 2.03 11.22 -19.38
C THR A 385 1.34 10.05 -18.70
N LEU A 386 0.14 9.68 -19.16
CA LEU A 386 -0.58 8.48 -18.72
C LEU A 386 0.18 7.20 -19.12
N VAL A 387 0.36 6.26 -18.19
CA VAL A 387 0.95 4.94 -18.49
C VAL A 387 -0.14 4.03 -19.08
N THR A 388 0.05 3.58 -20.31
CA THR A 388 -0.95 2.78 -21.06
C THR A 388 -0.40 1.47 -21.58
N THR A 389 -1.29 0.52 -21.86
CA THR A 389 -0.97 -0.82 -22.39
C THR A 389 -0.34 -0.79 -23.78
N GLY A 390 -0.50 0.31 -24.53
CA GLY A 390 0.12 0.53 -25.85
C GLY A 390 1.54 1.13 -25.81
N GLY A 391 2.00 1.59 -24.64
CA GLY A 391 3.29 2.28 -24.49
C GLY A 391 3.25 3.77 -24.88
N ALA A 392 4.19 4.54 -24.33
CA ALA A 392 4.30 5.98 -24.55
C ALA A 392 4.77 6.30 -25.98
N GLY A 393 3.82 6.50 -26.91
CA GLY A 393 4.15 6.84 -28.29
C GLY A 393 2.99 6.69 -29.28
N GLY A 394 1.92 7.48 -29.13
CA GLY A 394 0.79 7.37 -30.05
C GLY A 394 -0.34 8.37 -29.82
N GLY A 395 -0.12 9.63 -30.19
CA GLY A 395 -1.22 10.54 -30.51
C GLY A 395 -1.93 10.10 -31.80
N ALA A 396 -2.67 8.99 -31.75
CA ALA A 396 -3.48 8.50 -32.85
C ALA A 396 -4.84 9.22 -32.83
N ALA A 397 -5.12 9.99 -33.89
CA ALA A 397 -6.48 10.46 -34.14
C ALA A 397 -7.43 9.26 -34.24
N PRO A 398 -8.69 9.36 -33.77
CA PRO A 398 -9.62 8.24 -33.80
C PRO A 398 -9.83 7.76 -35.24
N PRO A 399 -9.77 6.44 -35.52
CA PRO A 399 -10.12 5.94 -36.83
C PRO A 399 -11.59 6.25 -37.13
N ALA A 400 -11.83 6.97 -38.22
CA ALA A 400 -13.18 7.23 -38.69
C ALA A 400 -13.81 5.92 -39.20
N GLN A 401 -14.89 5.51 -38.54
CA GLN A 401 -15.85 4.49 -38.95
C GLN A 401 -15.34 3.05 -39.11
N GLY A 402 -15.54 2.24 -38.06
CA GLY A 402 -15.86 0.81 -38.16
C GLY A 402 -17.31 0.61 -37.71
N SER A 403 -18.16 0.05 -38.56
CA SER A 403 -19.61 -0.05 -38.32
C SER A 403 -19.99 -1.30 -37.53
N ASP A 404 -19.75 -1.31 -36.22
CA ASP A 404 -20.37 -2.27 -35.32
C ASP A 404 -21.69 -1.69 -34.79
N ASN A 405 -22.82 -2.17 -35.32
CA ASN A 405 -24.13 -1.84 -34.79
C ASN A 405 -24.24 -2.30 -33.33
N PRO A 406 -24.84 -1.50 -32.42
CA PRO A 406 -25.18 -1.98 -31.09
C PRO A 406 -26.13 -3.19 -31.21
N PRO A 407 -26.03 -4.19 -30.31
CA PRO A 407 -26.86 -5.39 -30.39
C PRO A 407 -28.34 -5.02 -30.32
N ALA A 408 -29.06 -5.32 -31.40
CA ALA A 408 -30.49 -5.07 -31.50
C ALA A 408 -31.24 -5.81 -30.39
N ASN A 409 -32.10 -5.09 -29.68
CA ASN A 409 -32.86 -5.62 -28.56
C ASN A 409 -33.75 -6.79 -29.04
N GLY A 410 -33.62 -7.96 -28.42
CA GLY A 410 -34.20 -9.23 -28.88
C GLY A 410 -35.71 -9.35 -28.69
N GLY A 411 -36.49 -8.43 -29.28
CA GLY A 411 -37.95 -8.49 -29.34
C GLY A 411 -38.41 -9.40 -30.48
N ALA A 412 -38.72 -10.66 -30.17
CA ALA A 412 -39.34 -11.56 -31.13
C ALA A 412 -40.79 -11.16 -31.40
N GLN A 413 -41.07 -10.55 -32.55
CA GLN A 413 -42.43 -10.46 -33.07
C GLN A 413 -42.46 -10.78 -34.56
N GLN A 414 -43.35 -11.69 -34.93
CA GLN A 414 -43.45 -12.28 -36.26
C GLN A 414 -43.96 -11.24 -37.27
N GLY A 415 -43.37 -11.23 -38.46
CA GLY A 415 -43.77 -10.31 -39.52
C GLY A 415 -45.12 -10.68 -40.16
N ASN A 416 -45.71 -9.68 -40.81
CA ASN A 416 -46.53 -9.87 -42.00
C ASN A 416 -46.40 -8.59 -42.84
N ASP A 417 -45.86 -8.74 -44.05
CA ASP A 417 -45.88 -7.68 -45.07
C ASP A 417 -47.30 -7.44 -45.57
N GLN A 418 -47.68 -6.18 -45.80
CA GLN A 418 -48.34 -5.76 -47.03
C GLN A 418 -48.57 -4.23 -47.11
N GLY A 419 -47.89 -3.61 -48.09
CA GLY A 419 -48.49 -2.68 -49.06
C GLY A 419 -48.99 -1.29 -48.63
N GLY A 420 -48.68 -0.28 -49.45
CA GLY A 420 -49.41 1.00 -49.44
C GLY A 420 -48.53 2.22 -49.68
N ALA A 421 -48.37 2.61 -50.95
CA ALA A 421 -47.84 3.93 -51.29
C ALA A 421 -49.00 4.93 -51.44
N GLN A 422 -48.83 6.17 -50.97
CA GLN A 422 -49.43 7.33 -51.65
C GLN A 422 -48.77 8.65 -51.25
N GLN A 423 -48.54 9.49 -52.27
CA GLN A 423 -48.23 10.90 -52.14
C GLN A 423 -49.51 11.69 -51.86
N GLY A 424 -49.37 12.88 -51.27
CA GLY A 424 -50.45 13.86 -51.11
C GLY A 424 -49.82 15.21 -50.78
N ASP A 425 -49.96 16.15 -51.72
CA ASP A 425 -49.34 17.47 -51.65
C ASP A 425 -50.24 18.52 -50.97
N ASP A 426 -49.61 19.65 -50.68
CA ASP A 426 -50.14 21.03 -50.71
C ASP A 426 -50.90 21.71 -49.54
N GLU A 427 -50.32 22.87 -49.23
CA GLU A 427 -50.91 24.20 -48.96
C GLU A 427 -51.74 24.52 -47.69
N GLY A 428 -51.23 25.55 -46.98
CA GLY A 428 -52.01 26.79 -46.80
C GLY A 428 -52.38 27.18 -45.36
N GLY A 429 -51.93 28.37 -44.93
CA GLY A 429 -52.47 29.02 -43.72
C GLY A 429 -51.52 29.99 -43.02
N ALA A 430 -51.68 31.30 -43.26
CA ALA A 430 -50.95 32.36 -42.55
C ALA A 430 -51.93 33.32 -41.84
N GLN A 431 -51.57 33.80 -40.65
CA GLN A 431 -51.99 35.05 -39.96
C GLN A 431 -51.32 35.05 -38.57
N GLN A 432 -50.56 36.05 -38.10
CA GLN A 432 -50.79 37.50 -37.85
C GLN A 432 -51.73 37.83 -36.67
N GLY A 433 -51.33 38.85 -35.89
CA GLY A 433 -51.85 39.24 -34.57
C GLY A 433 -50.71 39.20 -33.54
N ASP A 434 -50.02 40.28 -33.14
CA ASP A 434 -50.47 41.60 -32.64
C ASP A 434 -51.18 41.47 -31.26
N ASP A 435 -50.95 42.27 -30.22
CA ASP A 435 -49.89 43.23 -29.86
C ASP A 435 -50.07 43.55 -28.33
N GLU A 436 -49.20 44.37 -27.72
CA GLU A 436 -49.36 44.98 -26.37
C GLU A 436 -49.41 43.99 -25.16
N GLY A 437 -49.08 44.36 -23.92
CA GLY A 437 -48.59 45.62 -23.34
C GLY A 437 -48.79 45.60 -21.82
N GLY A 438 -48.12 46.49 -21.07
CA GLY A 438 -48.44 46.74 -19.66
C GLY A 438 -47.33 46.46 -18.64
N ALA A 439 -46.52 47.48 -18.36
CA ALA A 439 -45.79 47.58 -17.09
C ALA A 439 -46.66 48.32 -16.07
N GLN A 440 -46.65 47.90 -14.80
CA GLN A 440 -47.02 48.79 -13.71
C GLN A 440 -46.41 48.37 -12.36
N GLN A 441 -45.82 49.36 -11.70
CA GLN A 441 -45.40 49.29 -10.30
C GLN A 441 -46.62 49.59 -9.41
N GLY A 442 -46.69 48.97 -8.23
CA GLY A 442 -47.66 49.30 -7.20
C GLY A 442 -47.09 48.91 -5.84
N ALA A 443 -47.06 49.85 -4.90
CA ALA A 443 -46.42 49.67 -3.60
C ALA A 443 -47.44 49.69 -2.44
N ASP A 444 -47.04 48.99 -1.38
CA ASP A 444 -47.24 49.35 0.03
C ASP A 444 -48.51 48.90 0.80
N ALA A 445 -48.30 48.82 2.12
CA ALA A 445 -49.24 48.76 3.26
C ALA A 445 -50.00 47.44 3.62
N GLY A 446 -49.49 46.75 4.64
CA GLY A 446 -50.10 46.86 5.99
C GLY A 446 -50.69 45.60 6.69
N GLY A 447 -50.35 45.43 7.98
CA GLY A 447 -50.98 44.50 8.95
C GLY A 447 -50.07 43.34 9.41
N GLN A 448 -49.35 43.42 10.55
CA GLN A 448 -49.79 43.10 11.95
C GLN A 448 -50.18 41.61 12.15
N GLN A 449 -49.92 40.88 13.24
CA GLN A 449 -49.19 41.00 14.54
C GLN A 449 -49.12 39.56 15.13
N ASP A 450 -48.33 39.12 16.12
CA ASP A 450 -47.27 39.70 16.98
C ASP A 450 -46.42 38.55 17.60
N GLY A 451 -45.37 38.85 18.40
CA GLY A 451 -44.83 37.86 19.37
C GLY A 451 -43.33 37.93 19.73
N ASP A 452 -43.00 38.67 20.79
CA ASP A 452 -42.22 38.29 22.00
C ASP A 452 -41.03 37.28 21.89
N GLN A 453 -39.87 37.46 22.55
CA GLN A 453 -39.45 38.37 23.64
C GLN A 453 -37.90 38.41 23.77
N GLN A 454 -37.36 39.56 24.25
CA GLN A 454 -36.17 39.78 25.13
C GLN A 454 -34.84 39.00 24.91
N ALA A 455 -33.62 39.57 24.75
CA ALA A 455 -32.95 40.81 25.16
C ALA A 455 -32.23 40.82 26.55
N GLY A 456 -30.93 41.16 26.54
CA GLY A 456 -30.04 41.46 27.69
C GLY A 456 -29.38 40.23 28.35
N ASP A 457 -28.15 40.23 28.86
CA ASP A 457 -26.97 41.13 28.83
C ASP A 457 -25.74 40.19 29.03
N GLY A 458 -24.46 40.46 28.70
CA GLY A 458 -23.63 41.62 29.05
C GLY A 458 -22.76 41.32 30.31
N GLN A 459 -21.46 41.66 30.27
CA GLN A 459 -20.44 41.61 31.35
C GLN A 459 -19.66 40.29 31.50
N GLN A 460 -18.33 40.21 31.25
CA GLN A 460 -17.12 40.83 31.87
C GLN A 460 -16.34 39.76 32.64
N ALA A 461 -15.04 39.62 32.32
CA ALA A 461 -14.10 38.82 33.11
C ALA A 461 -13.16 39.75 33.90
N GLY A 462 -13.14 39.61 35.23
CA GLY A 462 -12.20 40.24 36.15
C GLY A 462 -11.63 39.17 37.10
N GLY A 463 -10.37 39.31 37.51
CA GLY A 463 -9.62 38.27 38.25
C GLY A 463 -9.37 38.56 39.74
N GLN A 464 -8.23 38.03 40.24
CA GLN A 464 -7.67 38.08 41.63
C GLN A 464 -8.04 36.87 42.52
N GLN A 465 -7.05 36.03 42.91
CA GLN A 465 -6.32 35.96 44.21
C GLN A 465 -6.87 34.84 45.13
N ALA A 466 -6.21 34.27 46.17
CA ALA A 466 -4.79 33.97 46.46
C ALA A 466 -4.70 33.13 47.79
N GLY A 467 -3.60 32.39 48.03
CA GLY A 467 -3.26 31.69 49.32
C GLY A 467 -3.98 30.34 49.58
N ASP A 468 -3.48 29.35 50.32
CA ASP A 468 -2.21 29.04 51.04
C ASP A 468 -2.09 27.48 51.14
N GLY A 469 -0.99 26.78 51.44
CA GLY A 469 0.42 27.12 51.71
C GLY A 469 1.23 25.90 52.24
N GLN A 470 2.55 26.07 52.44
CA GLN A 470 3.51 25.15 53.12
C GLN A 470 3.95 23.85 52.36
N GLN A 471 5.19 23.32 52.47
CA GLN A 471 6.36 23.64 53.33
C GLN A 471 7.72 23.10 52.78
N GLN A 472 8.86 23.70 53.19
CA GLN A 472 10.27 23.20 53.12
C GLN A 472 10.93 23.06 51.71
N GLY A 473 12.25 23.29 51.49
CA GLY A 473 13.33 23.84 52.32
C GLY A 473 14.75 23.58 51.73
N ASN A 474 15.71 24.51 51.91
CA ASN A 474 17.13 24.51 51.43
C ASN A 474 17.38 24.58 49.91
N GLY A 475 18.46 25.18 49.38
CA GLY A 475 19.55 25.99 50.00
C GLY A 475 20.85 25.99 49.14
N ASN A 476 21.53 27.15 48.99
CA ASN A 476 22.69 27.44 48.12
C ASN A 476 22.42 27.33 46.58
N GLY A 477 22.92 28.18 45.67
CA GLY A 477 24.06 29.11 45.70
C GLY A 477 25.31 28.44 45.07
N GLY A 478 26.08 29.00 44.14
CA GLY A 478 26.08 30.28 43.40
C GLY A 478 27.46 30.46 42.71
N GLN A 479 27.58 31.35 41.70
CA GLN A 479 28.82 31.67 40.94
C GLN A 479 29.30 30.54 39.98
N ARG A 480 29.77 30.73 38.73
CA ARG A 480 30.57 31.76 38.00
C ARG A 480 32.07 31.87 38.40
N ARG A 481 32.97 31.17 37.68
CA ARG A 481 34.06 31.74 36.81
C ARG A 481 35.24 30.76 36.54
N HIS A 482 35.70 30.80 35.28
CA HIS A 482 37.08 30.69 34.74
C HIS A 482 38.10 29.59 35.10
N HIS A 483 38.80 29.15 34.03
CA HIS A 483 40.13 28.52 33.94
C HIS A 483 40.27 27.12 34.60
N ARG A 484 40.97 26.15 33.99
CA ARG A 484 41.86 26.16 32.80
C ARG A 484 41.37 25.23 31.71
#